data_AF-A0A382B442-F1
#
_entry.id   AF-A0A382B442-F1
#
_cell.length_a   1.000
_cell.length_b   1.000
_cell.length_c   1.000
_cell.angle_alpha   90.00
_cell.angle_beta   90.00
_cell.angle_gamma   90.00
#
_symmetry.space_group_name_H-M   'P 1'
#
loop_
_entity.id
_entity.type
_entity.pdbx_description
1 polymer ?
#
loop_
_entity_poly.entity_id
_entity_poly.type
_entity_poly.pdbx_seq_one_letter_code
_entity_poly.pdbx_strand_id
1 'polypeptide(L)' 'MTDITKYRNVSLTHQTYKTLINLSKVLLPDAKLSISKTIEQIANEKAKKLNGKIKKIQSS' A
#
# COMPACT_ATOMS: atom_id res chain seq x y z
N MET A 1 -6.63 0.09 20.45
CA MET A 1 -5.81 1.22 19.94
C MET A 1 -4.82 0.67 18.93
N THR A 2 -4.62 1.32 17.78
CA THR A 2 -3.61 0.91 16.80
C THR A 2 -2.22 1.01 17.41
N ASP A 3 -1.40 -0.03 17.25
CA ASP A 3 -0.05 -0.06 17.78
C ASP A 3 0.84 0.93 17.00
N ILE A 4 1.06 2.13 17.56
CA ILE A 4 1.79 3.23 16.92
C ILE A 4 3.27 2.90 16.66
N THR A 5 3.80 1.88 17.34
CA THR A 5 5.16 1.38 17.09
C THR A 5 5.24 0.60 15.77
N LYS A 6 4.10 0.04 15.32
CA LYS A 6 4.00 -0.81 14.12
C LYS A 6 3.33 -0.11 12.95
N TYR A 7 2.44 0.84 13.20
CA TYR A 7 1.62 1.47 12.17
C TYR A 7 1.73 3.00 12.21
N ARG A 8 1.75 3.61 11.03
CA ARG A 8 1.74 5.07 10.87
C ARG A 8 0.49 5.49 10.10
N ASN A 9 -0.11 6.61 10.52
CA ASN A 9 -1.17 7.25 9.76
C ASN A 9 -0.57 7.99 8.55
N VAL A 10 -1.32 8.05 7.45
CA VAL A 10 -0.92 8.76 6.23
C VAL A 10 -2.10 9.58 5.73
N SER A 11 -1.82 10.81 5.29
CA SER A 11 -2.79 11.66 4.62
C SER A 11 -2.77 11.36 3.12
N LEU A 12 -3.95 11.15 2.55
CA LEU A 12 -4.12 10.88 1.12
C LEU A 12 -5.03 11.94 0.52
N THR A 13 -4.74 12.35 -0.71
CA THR A 13 -5.70 13.17 -1.46
C THR A 13 -6.95 12.35 -1.77
N HIS A 14 -8.09 13.03 -1.94
CA HIS A 14 -9.34 12.36 -2.31
C HIS A 14 -9.20 11.56 -3.62
N GLN A 15 -8.40 12.04 -4.56
CA GLN A 15 -8.16 11.34 -5.82
C GLN A 15 -7.40 10.02 -5.59
N THR A 16 -6.31 10.05 -4.83
CA THR A 16 -5.55 8.83 -4.50
C THR A 16 -6.41 7.82 -3.75
N TYR A 17 -7.24 8.30 -2.81
CA TYR A 17 -8.17 7.44 -2.08
C TYR A 17 -9.19 6.75 -3.01
N LYS A 18 -9.79 7.49 -3.96
CA LYS A 18 -10.69 6.91 -4.98
C LYS A 18 -9.98 5.88 -5.85
N THR A 19 -8.74 6.15 -6.26
CA THR A 19 -7.94 5.19 -7.03
C THR A 19 -7.72 3.91 -6.25
N LEU A 20 -7.40 3.99 -4.95
CA LEU A 20 -7.21 2.82 -4.09
C LEU A 20 -8.50 2.00 -3.92
N ILE A 21 -9.68 2.65 -3.86
CA ILE A 21 -10.98 1.96 -3.85
C ILE A 21 -11.20 1.19 -5.15
N ASN A 22 -10.85 1.76 -6.29
CA ASN A 22 -11.02 1.07 -7.57
C ASN A 22 -10.02 -0.08 -7.70
N LEU A 23 -8.78 0.12 -7.26
CA LEU A 23 -7.76 -0.93 -7.22
C LEU A 23 -8.17 -2.08 -6.32
N SER A 24 -8.75 -1.82 -5.14
CA SER A 24 -9.16 -2.89 -4.23
C SER A 24 -10.21 -3.81 -4.85
N LYS A 25 -11.13 -3.27 -5.67
CA LYS A 25 -12.13 -4.06 -6.42
C LYS A 25 -11.51 -4.90 -7.54
N VAL A 26 -10.49 -4.37 -8.22
CA VAL A 26 -9.85 -5.06 -9.35
C VAL A 26 -8.90 -6.16 -8.86
N LEU A 27 -8.15 -5.90 -7.78
CA LEU A 27 -7.19 -6.85 -7.23
C LEU A 27 -7.88 -8.09 -6.64
N LEU A 28 -9.06 -7.94 -6.03
CA LEU A 28 -9.84 -9.04 -5.46
C LEU A 28 -11.34 -8.77 -5.60
N PRO A 29 -12.01 -9.29 -6.64
CA PRO A 29 -13.44 -9.05 -6.86
C PRO A 29 -14.34 -9.63 -5.75
N ASP A 30 -13.90 -10.68 -5.05
CA ASP A 30 -14.69 -11.39 -4.04
C ASP A 30 -14.43 -10.95 -2.59
N ALA A 31 -13.39 -10.14 -2.35
CA ALA A 31 -12.99 -9.74 -1.01
C ALA A 31 -12.78 -8.23 -0.92
N LYS A 32 -13.61 -7.56 -0.12
CA LYS A 32 -13.52 -6.12 0.14
C LYS A 32 -12.33 -5.85 1.08
N LEU A 33 -11.11 -5.85 0.55
CA LEU A 33 -9.95 -5.44 1.31
C LEU A 33 -10.13 -4.01 1.83
N SER A 34 -9.65 -3.79 3.05
CA SER A 34 -9.47 -2.43 3.55
C SER A 34 -8.44 -1.70 2.67
N ILE A 35 -8.54 -0.38 2.61
CA ILE A 35 -7.57 0.46 1.88
C ILE A 35 -6.15 0.20 2.38
N SER A 36 -5.97 0.00 3.70
CA SER A 36 -4.69 -0.37 4.30
C SER A 36 -4.11 -1.64 3.69
N LYS A 37 -4.92 -2.70 3.54
CA LYS A 37 -4.43 -3.96 2.99
C LYS A 37 -4.11 -3.86 1.49
N THR A 38 -4.87 -3.04 0.78
CA THR A 38 -4.63 -2.72 -0.63
C THR A 38 -3.28 -2.01 -0.79
N ILE A 39 -2.98 -1.03 0.08
CA ILE A 39 -1.68 -0.33 0.10
C ILE A 39 -0.53 -1.32 0.38
N GLU A 40 -0.67 -2.21 1.37
CA GLU A 40 0.35 -3.22 1.66
C GLU A 40 0.63 -4.13 0.47
N GLN A 41 -0.39 -4.61 -0.22
CA GLN A 41 -0.21 -5.47 -1.40
C GLN A 41 0.52 -4.72 -2.51
N ILE A 42 0.05 -3.52 -2.88
CA ILE A 42 0.67 -2.70 -3.92
C ILE A 42 2.13 -2.37 -3.56
N ALA A 43 2.40 -2.03 -2.30
CA ALA A 43 3.75 -1.74 -1.82
C ALA A 43 4.66 -2.97 -1.97
N ASN A 44 4.20 -4.16 -1.58
CA ASN A 44 4.95 -5.40 -1.72
C ASN A 44 5.19 -5.78 -3.19
N GLU A 45 4.19 -5.64 -4.05
CA GLU A 45 4.32 -5.89 -5.50
C GLU A 45 5.34 -4.95 -6.15
N LYS A 46 5.24 -3.65 -5.84
CA LYS A 46 6.20 -2.64 -6.32
C LYS A 46 7.59 -2.89 -5.75
N ALA A 47 7.69 -3.29 -4.47
CA ALA A 47 8.96 -3.61 -3.85
C ALA A 47 9.64 -4.80 -4.53
N LYS A 48 8.89 -5.88 -4.79
CA LYS A 48 9.38 -7.02 -5.57
C LYS A 48 9.84 -6.61 -6.96
N LYS A 49 9.05 -5.78 -7.66
CA LYS A 49 9.40 -5.28 -9.01
C LYS A 49 10.63 -4.37 -9.03
N LEU A 50 10.90 -3.66 -7.94
CA LEU A 50 11.97 -2.67 -7.82
C LEU A 50 13.10 -3.11 -6.87
N ASN A 51 13.17 -4.39 -6.50
CA ASN A 51 14.04 -4.92 -5.44
C ASN A 51 15.53 -4.55 -5.59
N GLY A 52 16.02 -4.30 -6.82
CA GLY A 52 17.39 -3.82 -7.06
C GLY A 52 17.62 -2.32 -6.77
N LYS A 53 16.58 -1.48 -6.81
CA LYS A 53 16.67 -0.02 -6.60
C LYS A 53 16.39 0.37 -5.15
N ILE A 54 15.46 -0.32 -4.49
CA ILE A 54 15.05 0.01 -3.11
C ILE A 54 16.17 -0.31 -2.12
N LYS A 55 16.88 -1.43 -2.32
CA LYS A 55 18.02 -1.81 -1.46
C LYS A 55 19.11 -0.73 -1.45
N LYS A 56 19.32 -0.03 -2.57
CA LYS A 56 20.33 1.03 -2.70
C LYS A 56 19.99 2.29 -1.90
N ILE A 57 18.69 2.58 -1.71
CA ILE A 57 18.20 3.77 -0.99
C ILE A 57 18.19 3.54 0.52
N GLN A 58 18.01 2.30 0.98
CA GLN A 58 18.04 1.96 2.42
C GLN A 58 19.46 1.91 3.02
N SER A 59 20.48 1.84 2.16
CA SER A 59 21.90 1.78 2.56
C SER A 59 22.65 3.10 2.31
N SER A 60 21.95 4.23 2.25
CA SER A 60 22.51 5.59 2.11
C SER A 60 22.03 6.50 3.23
#